data_AF-A0A3D5UUU4-F1
#
_entry.id   AF-A0A3D5UUU4-F1
#
_cell.length_a   1.000
_cell.length_b   1.000
_cell.length_c   1.000
_cell.angle_alpha   90.00
_cell.angle_beta   90.00
_cell.angle_gamma   90.00
#
_symmetry.space_group_name_H-M   'P 1'
#
loop_
_entity.id
_entity.type
_entity.pdbx_description
1 polymer ?
#
loop_
_entity_poly.entity_id
_entity_poly.type
_entity_poly.pdbx_seq_one_letter_code
_entity_poly.pdbx_strand_id
1 'polypeptide(L)'
;KQVELVGVDDGRVALAVPTRFIRNWIASHYADRLGELWADEDSGYARVDIAVSADAAAPRRSDAAPECAEAAPLRAAEVRGAVAAPVTQPMPQGFEDAGVGAPLDPRFTFDAFIVGKSNELAHAAARRVAEATDVTFNPLFLYGGVGLGKTHLMHAIAWEIRKRDPERKVLYLSAEKFMYQFVRALRFKDTMAFKQQFRSVDVLMIDDVQFISGKDSTQEEFFHTFNALIDHNRQVIISADRS
;
A
#
# COMPACT_ATOMS: atom_id res chain seq x y z
N LYS A 1 3.96 14.15 15.26
CA LYS A 1 5.05 14.87 15.98
C LYS A 1 5.58 15.96 15.07
N GLN A 2 5.66 17.18 15.58
CA GLN A 2 5.96 18.40 14.81
C GLN A 2 7.46 18.52 14.48
N VAL A 3 7.77 19.31 13.45
CA VAL A 3 9.13 19.74 13.11
C VAL A 3 9.60 20.70 14.20
N GLU A 4 10.78 20.47 14.77
CA GLU A 4 11.32 21.30 15.85
C GLU A 4 12.52 22.10 15.35
N LEU A 5 12.60 23.37 15.74
CA LEU A 5 13.76 24.21 15.50
C LEU A 5 14.83 23.87 16.55
N VAL A 6 15.94 23.29 16.12
CA VAL A 6 17.02 22.80 17.01
C VAL A 6 18.00 23.90 17.36
N GLY A 7 18.23 24.84 16.44
CA GLY A 7 19.15 25.95 16.65
C GLY A 7 19.32 26.79 15.39
N VAL A 8 19.80 28.02 15.59
CA VAL A 8 20.16 28.98 14.55
C VAL A 8 21.56 29.49 14.91
N ASP A 9 22.58 29.12 14.13
CA ASP A 9 23.98 29.49 14.36
C ASP A 9 24.65 29.88 13.04
N ASP A 10 25.41 30.98 13.02
CA ASP A 10 26.25 31.47 11.91
C ASP A 10 25.67 31.24 10.49
N GLY A 11 24.45 31.75 10.26
CA GLY A 11 23.78 31.71 8.95
C GLY A 11 23.20 30.34 8.57
N ARG A 12 23.05 29.41 9.53
CA ARG A 12 22.43 28.09 9.34
C ARG A 12 21.27 27.88 10.30
N VAL A 13 20.19 27.28 9.80
CA VAL A 13 19.02 26.91 10.60
C VAL A 13 18.93 25.39 10.59
N ALA A 14 18.94 24.80 11.78
CA ALA A 14 18.82 23.37 11.99
C ALA A 14 17.38 22.99 12.34
N LEU A 15 16.73 22.21 11.48
CA LEU A 15 15.37 21.68 11.71
C LEU A 15 15.45 20.18 12.03
N ALA A 16 14.92 19.79 13.19
CA ALA A 16 14.74 18.39 13.58
C ALA A 16 13.42 17.86 13.06
N VAL A 17 13.49 16.71 12.38
CA VAL A 17 12.33 15.95 11.92
C VAL A 17 12.35 14.53 12.48
N PRO A 18 11.18 13.90 12.73
CA PRO A 18 11.14 12.64 13.46
C PRO A 18 11.57 11.42 12.61
N THR A 19 11.60 11.53 11.28
CA THR A 19 12.02 10.42 10.41
C THR A 19 12.85 10.91 9.22
N ARG A 20 13.71 10.02 8.71
CA ARG A 20 14.49 10.26 7.47
C ARG A 20 13.58 10.52 6.26
N PHE A 21 12.38 9.95 6.25
CA PHE A 21 11.37 10.20 5.21
C PHE A 21 10.96 11.68 5.18
N ILE A 22 10.61 12.25 6.34
CA ILE A 22 10.20 13.66 6.44
C ILE A 22 11.39 14.58 6.10
N ARG A 23 12.61 14.22 6.49
CA ARG A 23 13.83 14.95 6.11
C ARG A 23 13.94 15.08 4.59
N ASN A 24 13.87 13.95 3.91
CA ASN A 24 14.00 13.91 2.46
C ASN A 24 12.83 14.61 1.76
N TRP A 25 11.62 14.51 2.32
CA TRP A 25 10.43 15.16 1.77
C TRP A 25 10.49 16.68 1.89
N ILE A 26 10.85 17.23 3.06
CA ILE A 26 11.01 18.67 3.28
C ILE A 26 12.17 19.20 2.44
N ALA A 27 13.31 18.50 2.41
CA ALA A 27 14.45 18.88 1.58
C ALA A 27 14.11 18.91 0.08
N SER A 28 13.21 18.04 -0.39
CA SER A 28 12.88 17.96 -1.82
C SER A 28 11.78 18.92 -2.27
N HIS A 29 10.89 19.36 -1.37
CA HIS A 29 9.70 20.13 -1.73
C HIS A 29 9.67 21.55 -1.15
N TYR A 30 10.43 21.80 -0.08
CA TYR A 30 10.37 23.04 0.67
C TYR A 30 11.74 23.66 0.90
N ALA A 31 12.84 23.09 0.37
CA ALA A 31 14.17 23.66 0.54
C ALA A 31 14.26 25.09 0.00
N ASP A 32 13.77 25.33 -1.22
CA ASP A 32 13.81 26.66 -1.86
C ASP A 32 12.92 27.65 -1.10
N ARG A 33 11.70 27.22 -0.76
CA ARG A 33 10.72 28.06 -0.06
C ARG A 33 11.13 28.37 1.38
N LEU A 34 11.79 27.45 2.07
CA LEU A 34 12.36 27.70 3.40
C LEU A 34 13.56 28.66 3.27
N GLY A 35 14.37 28.55 2.21
CA GLY A 35 15.44 29.50 1.93
C GLY A 35 14.93 30.92 1.71
N GLU A 36 13.88 31.09 0.89
CA GLU A 36 13.24 32.39 0.63
C GLU A 36 12.66 33.01 1.91
N LEU A 37 11.90 32.24 2.70
CA LEU A 37 11.30 32.74 3.94
C LEU A 37 12.33 33.14 4.99
N TRP A 38 13.46 32.41 5.06
CA TRP A 38 14.55 32.76 5.99
C TRP A 38 15.39 33.93 5.50
N ALA A 39 15.57 34.09 4.19
CA ALA A 39 16.25 35.25 3.62
C ALA A 39 15.45 36.55 3.81
N ASP A 40 14.12 36.46 3.86
CA ASP A 40 13.22 37.60 4.15
C ASP A 40 13.27 38.02 5.63
N GLU A 41 13.52 37.07 6.54
CA GLU A 41 13.59 37.31 7.99
C GLU A 41 15.00 37.69 8.47
N ASP A 42 16.06 37.11 7.89
CA ASP A 42 17.45 37.43 8.19
C ASP A 42 18.34 37.36 6.93
N SER A 43 18.73 38.53 6.44
CA SER A 43 19.56 38.71 5.23
C SER A 43 21.01 38.16 5.33
N GLY A 44 21.43 37.64 6.49
CA GLY A 44 22.72 36.94 6.68
C GLY A 44 22.69 35.43 6.44
N TYR A 45 21.56 34.88 6.01
CA TYR A 45 21.32 33.45 5.96
C TYR A 45 21.86 32.75 4.70
N ALA A 46 22.50 31.59 4.86
CA ALA A 46 23.14 30.86 3.77
C ALA A 46 22.55 29.46 3.48
N ARG A 47 21.99 28.73 4.47
CA ARG A 47 21.53 27.34 4.24
C ARG A 47 20.65 26.72 5.34
N VAL A 48 19.59 26.01 4.94
CA VAL A 48 18.74 25.18 5.82
C VAL A 48 19.28 23.76 5.91
N ASP A 49 19.65 23.33 7.11
CA ASP A 49 20.09 21.96 7.39
C ASP A 49 18.99 21.20 8.13
N ILE A 50 18.46 20.16 7.49
CA ILE A 50 17.41 19.33 8.09
C ILE A 50 18.05 18.08 8.66
N ALA A 51 17.96 17.88 9.97
CA ALA A 51 18.50 16.75 10.71
C ALA A 51 17.36 15.88 11.27
N VAL A 52 17.64 14.58 11.49
CA VAL A 52 16.67 13.70 12.16
C VAL A 52 16.89 13.81 13.67
N SER A 53 15.82 14.03 14.43
CA SER A 53 15.90 14.12 15.89
C SER A 53 16.45 12.81 16.47
N ALA A 54 17.47 12.91 17.33
CA ALA A 54 18.16 11.75 17.91
C ALA A 54 17.26 10.92 18.84
N ASP A 55 16.11 11.46 19.27
CA ASP A 55 15.12 10.75 20.09
C ASP A 55 14.28 9.70 19.32
N ALA A 56 14.52 9.55 18.02
CA ALA A 56 13.95 8.47 17.19
C ALA A 56 14.92 7.32 16.93
N ALA A 57 16.11 7.34 17.53
CA ALA A 57 17.16 6.33 17.33
C ALA A 57 17.46 5.55 18.62
N ALA A 58 16.57 4.63 18.99
CA ALA A 58 16.91 3.53 19.87
C ALA A 58 16.30 2.22 19.33
N PRO A 59 17.10 1.29 18.77
CA PRO A 59 16.67 -0.07 18.53
C PRO A 59 16.72 -0.83 19.87
N ARG A 60 15.58 -1.35 20.36
CA ARG A 60 15.61 -2.30 21.47
C ARG A 60 16.05 -3.67 20.94
N ARG A 61 17.36 -3.90 20.90
CA ARG A 61 17.95 -5.24 20.96
C ARG A 61 17.88 -5.74 22.41
N SER A 62 17.32 -6.93 22.61
CA SER A 62 17.54 -7.72 23.81
C SER A 62 18.66 -8.70 23.48
N ASP A 63 19.89 -8.33 23.81
CA ASP A 63 21.02 -9.25 23.87
C ASP A 63 20.96 -10.00 25.20
N ALA A 64 20.88 -11.33 25.13
CA ALA A 64 21.31 -12.22 26.19
C ALA A 64 21.88 -13.48 25.53
N ALA A 65 23.21 -13.51 25.40
CA ALA A 65 23.99 -14.74 25.28
C ALA A 65 24.77 -14.93 26.59
N PRO A 66 25.01 -16.18 26.99
CA PRO A 66 26.40 -16.61 27.08
C PRO A 66 26.69 -17.99 26.47
N GLU A 67 27.91 -18.07 25.95
CA GLU A 67 28.88 -19.17 25.76
C GLU A 67 28.51 -20.66 25.73
N CYS A 68 28.97 -21.29 24.64
CA CYS A 68 29.75 -22.54 24.49
C CYS A 68 29.48 -23.78 25.37
N ALA A 69 28.99 -24.86 24.73
CA ALA A 69 29.44 -26.24 24.94
C ALA A 69 29.04 -27.16 23.76
N GLU A 70 29.93 -28.09 23.40
CA GLU A 70 29.88 -29.07 22.30
C GLU A 70 28.75 -30.12 22.41
N ALA A 71 28.29 -30.67 21.26
CA ALA A 71 28.43 -32.10 20.89
C ALA A 71 27.57 -32.53 19.67
N ALA A 72 28.27 -32.88 18.58
CA ALA A 72 28.09 -33.98 17.61
C ALA A 72 26.77 -34.24 16.82
N PRO A 73 26.87 -34.82 15.59
CA PRO A 73 25.81 -34.81 14.57
C PRO A 73 24.98 -36.10 14.56
N LEU A 74 23.69 -35.99 14.21
CA LEU A 74 22.85 -37.16 13.89
C LEU A 74 22.41 -37.15 12.42
N ARG A 75 22.58 -38.33 11.85
CA ARG A 75 22.63 -38.71 10.44
C ARG A 75 21.31 -38.58 9.70
N ALA A 76 21.48 -38.49 8.38
CA ALA A 76 20.50 -38.73 7.35
C ALA A 76 19.69 -40.02 7.57
N ALA A 77 18.40 -39.93 7.28
CA ALA A 77 17.56 -41.05 6.92
C ALA A 77 16.70 -40.64 5.70
N GLU A 78 17.03 -41.25 4.56
CA GLU A 78 16.19 -41.29 3.37
C GLU A 78 14.88 -42.00 3.68
N VAL A 79 13.75 -41.45 3.22
CA VAL A 79 12.58 -42.26 2.87
C VAL A 79 12.01 -41.76 1.56
N ARG A 80 12.16 -42.61 0.54
CA ARG A 80 11.51 -42.54 -0.75
C ARG A 80 10.00 -42.70 -0.57
N GLY A 81 9.23 -41.83 -1.21
CA GLY A 81 7.77 -41.97 -1.30
C GLY A 81 7.21 -41.00 -2.33
N ALA A 82 7.21 -41.44 -3.60
CA ALA A 82 6.66 -40.71 -4.72
C ALA A 82 5.13 -40.58 -4.60
N VAL A 83 4.61 -39.35 -4.64
CA VAL A 83 3.30 -39.07 -5.22
C VAL A 83 3.36 -37.70 -5.91
N ALA A 84 2.84 -37.67 -7.13
CA ALA A 84 3.03 -36.64 -8.13
C ALA A 84 2.68 -35.22 -7.66
N ALA A 85 3.61 -34.29 -7.86
CA ALA A 85 3.33 -32.86 -7.88
C ALA A 85 2.47 -32.53 -9.11
N PRO A 86 1.33 -31.81 -8.98
CA PRO A 86 0.76 -31.16 -10.13
C PRO A 86 1.67 -29.98 -10.50
N VAL A 87 2.14 -30.03 -11.74
CA VAL A 87 2.90 -28.98 -12.41
C VAL A 87 2.14 -27.68 -12.29
N THR A 88 2.74 -26.70 -11.61
CA THR A 88 2.33 -25.29 -11.63
C THR A 88 2.38 -24.81 -13.07
N GLN A 89 1.21 -24.70 -13.71
CA GLN A 89 1.11 -23.93 -14.94
C GLN A 89 1.38 -22.47 -14.59
N PRO A 90 2.27 -21.76 -15.32
CA PRO A 90 2.45 -20.34 -15.11
C PRO A 90 1.14 -19.65 -15.52
N MET A 91 0.42 -19.12 -14.51
CA MET A 91 -0.74 -18.27 -14.74
C MET A 91 -0.31 -17.07 -15.59
N PRO A 92 -1.18 -16.54 -16.46
CA PRO A 92 -0.85 -15.37 -17.26
C PRO A 92 -0.45 -14.21 -16.36
N GLN A 93 0.77 -13.70 -16.56
CA GLN A 93 1.33 -12.56 -15.85
C GLN A 93 0.57 -11.29 -16.23
N GLY A 94 -0.50 -10.99 -15.50
CA GLY A 94 -1.29 -9.77 -15.66
C GLY A 94 -0.82 -8.66 -14.72
N PHE A 95 -0.56 -7.46 -15.26
CA PHE A 95 -0.36 -6.14 -14.60
C PHE A 95 0.66 -5.99 -13.46
N GLU A 96 1.13 -7.08 -12.86
CA GLU A 96 2.19 -7.11 -11.86
C GLU A 96 3.52 -6.65 -12.48
N ASP A 97 3.73 -6.99 -13.75
CA ASP A 97 4.94 -6.67 -14.52
C ASP A 97 4.99 -5.21 -15.02
N ALA A 98 3.83 -4.54 -15.07
CA ALA A 98 3.75 -3.10 -15.40
C ALA A 98 4.07 -2.20 -14.18
N GLY A 99 4.32 -2.76 -13.00
CA GLY A 99 4.61 -2.03 -11.76
C GLY A 99 3.45 -1.21 -11.18
N VAL A 100 2.28 -1.24 -11.84
CA VAL A 100 1.09 -0.45 -11.47
C VAL A 100 0.40 -1.04 -10.24
N GLY A 101 0.23 -2.37 -10.21
CA GLY A 101 -0.40 -3.09 -9.09
C GLY A 101 0.55 -3.43 -7.95
N ALA A 102 0.00 -3.84 -6.81
CA ALA A 102 0.71 -4.54 -5.76
C ALA A 102 0.55 -6.06 -5.97
N PRO A 103 1.60 -6.86 -5.68
CA PRO A 103 1.51 -8.32 -5.82
C PRO A 103 0.49 -8.89 -4.84
N LEU A 104 -0.23 -9.93 -5.28
CA LEU A 104 -1.14 -10.66 -4.41
C LEU A 104 -0.38 -11.68 -3.55
N ASP A 105 -0.68 -11.73 -2.25
CA ASP A 105 -0.18 -12.78 -1.36
C ASP A 105 -0.91 -14.12 -1.65
N PRO A 106 -0.21 -15.19 -2.03
CA PRO A 106 -0.81 -16.48 -2.39
C PRO A 106 -1.45 -17.21 -1.19
N ARG A 107 -1.17 -16.78 0.05
CA ARG A 107 -1.78 -17.36 1.26
C ARG A 107 -3.19 -16.85 1.52
N PHE A 108 -3.56 -15.72 0.93
CA PHE A 108 -4.85 -15.08 1.17
C PHE A 108 -5.89 -15.55 0.16
N THR A 109 -6.37 -16.78 0.35
CA THR A 109 -7.42 -17.40 -0.48
C THR A 109 -8.70 -17.61 0.33
N PHE A 110 -9.84 -17.86 -0.34
CA PHE A 110 -11.09 -18.18 0.35
C PHE A 110 -10.97 -19.47 1.18
N ASP A 111 -10.24 -20.46 0.69
CA ASP A 111 -10.04 -21.74 1.39
C ASP A 111 -9.26 -21.56 2.71
N ALA A 112 -8.36 -20.58 2.77
CA ALA A 112 -7.60 -20.24 3.97
C ALA A 112 -8.33 -19.26 4.90
N PHE A 113 -9.51 -18.75 4.53
CA PHE A 113 -10.28 -17.79 5.32
C PHE A 113 -11.27 -18.50 6.26
N ILE A 114 -11.10 -18.33 7.57
CA ILE A 114 -11.99 -18.95 8.56
C ILE A 114 -13.27 -18.13 8.69
N VAL A 115 -14.40 -18.75 8.32
CA VAL A 115 -15.72 -18.14 8.40
C VAL A 115 -16.35 -18.37 9.77
N GLY A 116 -16.92 -17.32 10.34
CA GLY A 116 -17.73 -17.35 11.56
C GLY A 116 -18.79 -16.25 11.54
N LYS A 117 -19.69 -16.25 12.53
CA LYS A 117 -20.85 -15.33 12.57
C LYS A 117 -20.49 -13.85 12.39
N SER A 118 -19.31 -13.43 12.85
CA SER A 118 -18.85 -12.02 12.77
C SER A 118 -18.38 -11.59 11.39
N ASN A 119 -17.98 -12.52 10.52
CA ASN A 119 -17.44 -12.23 9.18
C ASN A 119 -18.20 -12.93 8.04
N GLU A 120 -19.25 -13.70 8.37
CA GLU A 120 -20.06 -14.47 7.43
C GLU A 120 -20.65 -13.59 6.32
N LEU A 121 -21.20 -12.42 6.67
CA LEU A 121 -21.76 -11.48 5.70
C LEU A 121 -20.68 -10.96 4.73
N ALA A 122 -19.52 -10.55 5.24
CA ALA A 122 -18.42 -10.04 4.43
C ALA A 122 -17.87 -11.14 3.50
N HIS A 123 -17.71 -12.35 4.01
CA HIS A 123 -17.29 -13.51 3.23
C HIS A 123 -18.30 -13.87 2.13
N ALA A 124 -19.61 -13.89 2.44
CA ALA A 124 -20.65 -14.17 1.46
C ALA A 124 -20.70 -13.09 0.35
N ALA A 125 -20.59 -11.81 0.72
CA ALA A 125 -20.53 -10.70 -0.23
C ALA A 125 -19.28 -10.80 -1.13
N ALA A 126 -18.12 -11.08 -0.53
CA ALA A 126 -16.85 -11.29 -1.24
C ALA A 126 -16.95 -12.45 -2.24
N ARG A 127 -17.47 -13.61 -1.83
CA ARG A 127 -17.69 -14.74 -2.74
C ARG A 127 -18.60 -14.38 -3.89
N ARG A 128 -19.73 -13.71 -3.61
CA ARG A 128 -20.68 -13.32 -4.65
C ARG A 128 -20.06 -12.40 -5.69
N VAL A 129 -19.21 -11.47 -5.27
CA VAL A 129 -18.46 -10.59 -6.21
C VAL A 129 -17.40 -11.39 -7.00
N ALA A 130 -16.72 -12.34 -6.36
CA ALA A 130 -15.72 -13.18 -7.02
C ALA A 130 -16.31 -14.20 -8.03
N GLU A 131 -17.55 -14.63 -7.79
CA GLU A 131 -18.28 -15.61 -8.60
C GLU A 131 -19.14 -14.96 -9.70
N ALA A 132 -19.39 -13.65 -9.60
CA ALA A 132 -20.25 -12.96 -10.57
C ALA A 132 -19.55 -12.75 -11.92
N THR A 133 -20.26 -13.12 -12.99
CA THR A 133 -19.88 -12.83 -14.38
C THR A 133 -20.13 -11.37 -14.74
N ASP A 134 -21.22 -10.80 -14.24
CA ASP A 134 -21.58 -9.40 -14.40
C ASP A 134 -21.42 -8.62 -13.09
N VAL A 135 -21.26 -7.31 -13.18
CA VAL A 135 -21.16 -6.43 -12.01
C VAL A 135 -22.53 -6.34 -11.32
N THR A 136 -22.73 -7.12 -10.25
CA THR A 136 -23.99 -7.14 -9.50
C THR A 136 -24.05 -6.13 -8.36
N PHE A 137 -22.91 -5.83 -7.72
CA PHE A 137 -22.80 -4.90 -6.59
C PHE A 137 -21.57 -4.03 -6.78
N ASN A 138 -21.75 -2.71 -6.89
CA ASN A 138 -20.67 -1.80 -7.17
C ASN A 138 -20.86 -0.46 -6.42
N PRO A 139 -19.90 -0.04 -5.58
CA PRO A 139 -18.71 -0.78 -5.13
C PRO A 139 -19.04 -1.85 -4.08
N LEU A 140 -18.16 -2.86 -3.93
CA LEU A 140 -18.09 -3.65 -2.70
C LEU A 140 -17.21 -2.91 -1.69
N PHE A 141 -17.77 -2.52 -0.55
CA PHE A 141 -17.06 -1.82 0.52
C PHE A 141 -16.85 -2.74 1.73
N LEU A 142 -15.60 -3.07 2.03
CA LEU A 142 -15.20 -3.91 3.17
C LEU A 142 -14.73 -3.04 4.32
N TYR A 143 -15.48 -3.05 5.41
CA TYR A 143 -15.20 -2.21 6.58
C TYR A 143 -15.01 -3.05 7.84
N GLY A 144 -14.05 -2.65 8.67
CA GLY A 144 -13.80 -3.24 9.98
C GLY A 144 -12.42 -2.88 10.51
N GLY A 145 -12.20 -3.03 11.82
CA GLY A 145 -10.91 -2.75 12.44
C GLY A 145 -9.73 -3.55 11.88
N VAL A 146 -8.54 -3.23 12.40
CA VAL A 146 -7.27 -3.87 12.01
C VAL A 146 -7.33 -5.37 12.30
N GLY A 147 -6.83 -6.19 11.38
CA GLY A 147 -6.72 -7.64 11.56
C GLY A 147 -8.02 -8.43 11.40
N LEU A 148 -9.14 -7.79 10.99
CA LEU A 148 -10.42 -8.48 10.77
C LEU A 148 -10.55 -9.15 9.38
N GLY A 149 -9.45 -9.25 8.63
CA GLY A 149 -9.39 -10.01 7.38
C GLY A 149 -9.84 -9.29 6.11
N LYS A 150 -9.93 -7.95 6.11
CA LYS A 150 -10.26 -7.14 4.92
C LYS A 150 -9.33 -7.41 3.74
N THR A 151 -8.02 -7.21 3.94
CA THR A 151 -6.99 -7.48 2.93
C THR A 151 -6.99 -8.96 2.50
N HIS A 152 -7.23 -9.89 3.44
CA HIS A 152 -7.36 -11.32 3.10
C HIS A 152 -8.52 -11.53 2.13
N LEU A 153 -9.71 -11.02 2.44
CA LEU A 153 -10.88 -11.14 1.56
C LEU A 153 -10.65 -10.49 0.20
N MET A 154 -10.00 -9.32 0.14
CA MET A 154 -9.68 -8.68 -1.15
C MET A 154 -8.77 -9.54 -2.02
N HIS A 155 -7.71 -10.09 -1.44
CA HIS A 155 -6.82 -11.00 -2.15
C HIS A 155 -7.53 -12.30 -2.57
N ALA A 156 -8.39 -12.84 -1.70
CA ALA A 156 -9.17 -14.03 -1.99
C ALA A 156 -10.10 -13.82 -3.19
N ILE A 157 -10.77 -12.66 -3.28
CA ILE A 157 -11.56 -12.28 -4.44
C ILE A 157 -10.68 -12.23 -5.69
N ALA A 158 -9.51 -11.58 -5.61
CA ALA A 158 -8.61 -11.42 -6.75
C ALA A 158 -8.12 -12.77 -7.29
N TRP A 159 -7.67 -13.67 -6.41
CA TRP A 159 -7.24 -15.01 -6.79
C TRP A 159 -8.36 -15.82 -7.42
N GLU A 160 -9.54 -15.73 -6.85
CA GLU A 160 -10.68 -16.51 -7.30
C GLU A 160 -11.20 -16.02 -8.67
N ILE A 161 -11.18 -14.70 -8.92
CA ILE A 161 -11.47 -14.13 -10.24
C ILE A 161 -10.43 -14.61 -11.26
N ARG A 162 -9.13 -14.50 -10.95
CA ARG A 162 -8.05 -14.95 -11.86
C ARG A 162 -8.12 -16.46 -12.16
N LYS A 163 -8.59 -17.26 -11.20
CA LYS A 163 -8.77 -18.70 -11.35
C LYS A 163 -9.95 -19.05 -12.25
N ARG A 164 -11.06 -18.30 -12.14
CA ARG A 164 -12.27 -18.53 -12.95
C ARG A 164 -12.17 -17.96 -14.35
N ASP A 165 -11.60 -16.77 -14.46
CA ASP A 165 -11.48 -16.01 -15.69
C ASP A 165 -10.07 -15.42 -15.79
N PRO A 166 -9.11 -16.16 -16.37
CA PRO A 166 -7.74 -15.71 -16.53
C PRO A 166 -7.58 -14.47 -17.42
N GLU A 167 -8.57 -14.15 -18.26
CA GLU A 167 -8.54 -12.98 -19.14
C GLU A 167 -9.01 -11.71 -18.42
N ARG A 168 -9.78 -11.83 -17.32
CA ARG A 168 -10.20 -10.68 -16.51
C ARG A 168 -9.01 -10.02 -15.82
N LYS A 169 -8.85 -8.73 -16.08
CA LYS A 169 -7.76 -7.91 -15.55
C LYS A 169 -8.10 -7.37 -14.17
N VAL A 170 -7.48 -7.96 -13.15
CA VAL A 170 -7.60 -7.53 -11.76
C VAL A 170 -6.41 -6.67 -11.36
N LEU A 171 -6.70 -5.43 -10.94
CA LEU A 171 -5.70 -4.50 -10.40
C LEU A 171 -5.94 -4.29 -8.91
N TYR A 172 -4.95 -4.66 -8.10
CA TYR A 172 -4.91 -4.44 -6.67
C TYR A 172 -3.85 -3.41 -6.31
N LEU A 173 -4.17 -2.47 -5.41
CA LEU A 173 -3.25 -1.44 -4.95
C LEU A 173 -3.71 -0.85 -3.61
N SER A 174 -2.77 -0.34 -2.82
CA SER A 174 -3.13 0.48 -1.66
C SER A 174 -3.59 1.88 -2.10
N ALA A 175 -4.41 2.49 -1.26
CA ALA A 175 -4.88 3.86 -1.43
C ALA A 175 -3.71 4.87 -1.53
N GLU A 176 -2.66 4.69 -0.73
CA GLU A 176 -1.43 5.48 -0.81
C GLU A 176 -0.74 5.36 -2.17
N LYS A 177 -0.62 4.13 -2.70
CA LYS A 177 0.00 3.89 -4.01
C LYS A 177 -0.83 4.49 -5.14
N PHE A 178 -2.17 4.44 -5.04
CA PHE A 178 -3.05 5.12 -5.99
C PHE A 178 -2.79 6.63 -6.00
N MET A 179 -2.79 7.26 -4.82
CA MET A 179 -2.57 8.69 -4.68
C MET A 179 -1.21 9.13 -5.18
N TYR A 180 -0.15 8.37 -4.86
CA TYR A 180 1.19 8.66 -5.37
C TYR A 180 1.23 8.68 -6.90
N GLN A 181 0.61 7.70 -7.57
CA GLN A 181 0.56 7.63 -9.02
C GLN A 181 -0.26 8.78 -9.61
N PHE A 182 -1.37 9.14 -8.96
CA PHE A 182 -2.21 10.25 -9.37
C PHE A 182 -1.49 11.61 -9.29
N VAL A 183 -0.86 11.92 -8.15
CA VAL A 183 -0.09 13.16 -7.97
C VAL A 183 1.07 13.23 -8.98
N ARG A 184 1.72 12.10 -9.25
CA ARG A 184 2.75 12.01 -10.28
C ARG A 184 2.18 12.37 -11.67
N ALA A 185 1.04 11.79 -12.04
CA ALA A 185 0.38 12.08 -13.31
C ALA A 185 -0.03 13.55 -13.45
N LEU A 186 -0.55 14.17 -12.38
CA LEU A 186 -0.85 15.60 -12.37
C LEU A 186 0.41 16.46 -12.57
N ARG A 187 1.48 16.16 -11.82
CA ARG A 187 2.74 16.91 -11.88
C ARG A 187 3.37 16.88 -13.28
N PHE A 188 3.33 15.73 -13.95
CA PHE A 188 3.89 15.56 -15.29
C PHE A 188 2.89 15.86 -16.41
N LYS A 189 1.68 16.35 -16.10
CA LYS A 189 0.58 16.57 -17.05
C LYS A 189 0.24 15.33 -17.88
N ASP A 190 0.48 14.15 -17.31
CA ASP A 190 0.27 12.86 -17.94
C ASP A 190 -0.98 12.16 -17.39
N THR A 191 -2.07 12.93 -17.31
CA THR A 191 -3.37 12.43 -16.86
C THR A 191 -3.98 11.43 -17.84
N MET A 192 -3.59 11.49 -19.12
CA MET A 192 -4.05 10.57 -20.15
C MET A 192 -3.44 9.17 -19.96
N ALA A 193 -2.13 9.04 -19.72
CA ALA A 193 -1.54 7.73 -19.45
C ALA A 193 -2.08 7.13 -18.15
N PHE A 194 -2.30 7.96 -17.13
CA PHE A 194 -2.93 7.52 -15.88
C PHE A 194 -4.33 6.93 -16.14
N LYS A 195 -5.20 7.65 -16.86
CA LYS A 195 -6.54 7.12 -17.23
C LYS A 195 -6.46 5.85 -18.08
N GLN A 196 -5.51 5.76 -19.01
CA GLN A 196 -5.31 4.56 -19.83
C GLN A 196 -4.95 3.33 -18.99
N GLN A 197 -4.14 3.48 -17.94
CA GLN A 197 -3.78 2.37 -17.05
C GLN A 197 -5.00 1.71 -16.39
N PHE A 198 -6.02 2.48 -16.04
CA PHE A 198 -7.25 1.96 -15.44
C PHE A 198 -8.30 1.56 -16.49
N ARG A 199 -8.20 2.04 -17.74
CA ARG A 199 -9.17 1.73 -18.81
C ARG A 199 -9.14 0.27 -19.25
N SER A 200 -8.06 -0.45 -19.01
CA SER A 200 -7.96 -1.88 -19.33
C SER A 200 -8.31 -2.79 -18.16
N VAL A 201 -8.67 -2.26 -16.99
CA VAL A 201 -8.86 -3.04 -15.75
C VAL A 201 -10.33 -3.41 -15.55
N ASP A 202 -10.67 -4.68 -15.51
CA ASP A 202 -12.07 -5.11 -15.31
C ASP A 202 -12.49 -5.03 -13.83
N VAL A 203 -11.52 -5.20 -12.92
CA VAL A 203 -11.72 -5.17 -11.47
C VAL A 203 -10.65 -4.30 -10.79
N LEU A 204 -11.09 -3.21 -10.16
CA LEU A 204 -10.24 -2.30 -9.41
C LEU A 204 -10.41 -2.51 -7.90
N MET A 205 -9.32 -2.79 -7.21
CA MET A 205 -9.31 -3.05 -5.77
C MET A 205 -8.39 -2.06 -5.06
N ILE A 206 -8.94 -1.25 -4.14
CA ILE A 206 -8.19 -0.25 -3.38
C ILE A 206 -8.22 -0.59 -1.89
N ASP A 207 -7.07 -0.96 -1.33
CA ASP A 207 -6.93 -1.30 0.09
C ASP A 207 -6.60 -0.07 0.94
N ASP A 208 -7.11 -0.05 2.17
CA ASP A 208 -6.80 0.93 3.21
C ASP A 208 -7.05 2.40 2.85
N VAL A 209 -8.26 2.74 2.37
CA VAL A 209 -8.60 4.13 2.00
C VAL A 209 -8.58 5.12 3.17
N GLN A 210 -8.57 4.64 4.41
CA GLN A 210 -8.37 5.47 5.59
C GLN A 210 -7.05 6.26 5.54
N PHE A 211 -6.01 5.77 4.86
CA PHE A 211 -4.73 6.49 4.75
C PHE A 211 -4.80 7.74 3.86
N ILE A 212 -5.89 7.91 3.09
CA ILE A 212 -6.16 9.13 2.32
C ILE A 212 -6.90 10.18 3.18
N SER A 213 -7.51 9.76 4.30
CA SER A 213 -8.33 10.63 5.15
C SER A 213 -7.48 11.52 6.07
N GLY A 214 -7.76 12.83 6.10
CA GLY A 214 -7.07 13.77 7.00
C GLY A 214 -6.67 15.12 6.39
N LYS A 215 -6.95 15.36 5.10
CA LYS A 215 -6.85 16.67 4.44
C LYS A 215 -8.04 16.81 3.49
N ASP A 216 -9.01 17.65 3.83
CA ASP A 216 -10.31 17.74 3.14
C ASP A 216 -10.17 17.88 1.60
N SER A 217 -9.20 18.68 1.14
CA SER A 217 -8.94 18.87 -0.29
C SER A 217 -8.42 17.61 -1.00
N THR A 218 -7.61 16.77 -0.33
CA THR A 218 -7.05 15.54 -0.92
C THR A 218 -8.10 14.44 -1.01
N GLN A 219 -9.03 14.39 -0.06
CA GLN A 219 -10.12 13.43 -0.07
C GLN A 219 -11.14 13.76 -1.16
N GLU A 220 -11.55 15.02 -1.29
CA GLU A 220 -12.44 15.47 -2.37
C GLU A 220 -11.85 15.17 -3.75
N GLU A 221 -10.56 15.49 -3.95
CA GLU A 221 -9.90 15.27 -5.23
C GLU A 221 -9.72 13.77 -5.55
N PHE A 222 -9.47 12.93 -4.54
CA PHE A 222 -9.51 11.47 -4.69
C PHE A 222 -10.89 11.00 -5.15
N PHE A 223 -11.97 11.42 -4.48
CA PHE A 223 -13.33 10.99 -4.82
C PHE A 223 -13.77 11.43 -6.22
N HIS A 224 -13.50 12.68 -6.60
CA HIS A 224 -13.83 13.16 -7.95
C HIS A 224 -13.06 12.40 -9.03
N THR A 225 -11.77 12.14 -8.79
CA THR A 225 -10.93 11.37 -9.72
C THR A 225 -11.38 9.92 -9.78
N PHE A 226 -11.68 9.33 -8.63
CA PHE A 226 -12.14 7.96 -8.51
C PHE A 226 -13.44 7.75 -9.29
N ASN A 227 -14.44 8.61 -9.09
CA ASN A 227 -15.70 8.55 -9.85
C ASN A 227 -15.46 8.65 -11.36
N ALA A 228 -14.60 9.58 -11.81
CA ALA A 228 -14.24 9.72 -13.22
C ALA A 228 -13.51 8.49 -13.82
N LEU A 229 -12.91 7.63 -12.99
CA LEU A 229 -12.32 6.36 -13.42
C LEU A 229 -13.34 5.21 -13.40
N ILE A 230 -14.40 5.32 -12.60
CA ILE A 230 -15.42 4.27 -12.39
C ILE A 230 -16.51 4.26 -13.45
N ASP A 231 -16.68 5.34 -14.21
CA ASP A 231 -17.75 5.56 -15.22
C ASP A 231 -17.84 4.52 -16.37
N HIS A 232 -17.08 3.43 -16.32
CA HIS A 232 -17.09 2.33 -17.30
C HIS A 232 -17.71 1.02 -16.80
N ASN A 233 -18.54 1.05 -15.75
CA ASN A 233 -19.22 -0.14 -15.21
C ASN A 233 -18.25 -1.26 -14.80
N ARG A 234 -17.07 -0.90 -14.28
CA ARG A 234 -16.05 -1.83 -13.78
C ARG A 234 -16.39 -2.27 -12.36
N GLN A 235 -16.01 -3.48 -11.97
CA GLN A 235 -16.16 -3.90 -10.58
C GLN A 235 -15.16 -3.15 -9.70
N VAL A 236 -15.64 -2.48 -8.67
CA VAL A 236 -14.83 -1.76 -7.70
C VAL A 236 -14.94 -2.42 -6.34
N ILE A 237 -13.80 -2.59 -5.66
CA ILE A 237 -13.71 -3.12 -4.31
C ILE A 237 -12.83 -2.19 -3.48
N ILE A 238 -13.31 -1.82 -2.30
CA ILE A 238 -12.63 -0.88 -1.43
C ILE A 238 -12.59 -1.47 -0.03
N SER A 239 -11.50 -1.24 0.71
CA SER A 239 -11.47 -1.51 2.15
C SER A 239 -11.18 -0.25 2.98
N ALA A 240 -11.69 -0.23 4.22
CA ALA A 240 -11.39 0.81 5.19
C ALA A 240 -11.33 0.29 6.64
N ASP A 241 -10.46 0.87 7.47
CA ASP A 241 -10.42 0.66 8.93
C ASP A 241 -11.35 1.58 9.72
N ARG A 242 -11.77 2.72 9.13
CA ARG A 242 -12.65 3.72 9.75
C ARG A 242 -13.74 4.13 8.75
N SER A 243 -14.95 4.34 9.27
CA SER A 243 -16.06 4.98 8.56
C SER A 243 -15.78 6.46 8.35
#